data_AF-A0A068VIV2-F1
#
_entry.id   AF-A0A068VIV2-F1
#
_cell.length_a   1.000
_cell.length_b   1.000
_cell.length_c   1.000
_cell.angle_alpha   90.00
_cell.angle_beta   90.00
_cell.angle_gamma   90.00
#
_symmetry.space_group_name_H-M   'P 1'
#
loop_
_entity.id
_entity.type
_entity.pdbx_description
1 polymer ?
#
loop_
_entity_poly.entity_id
_entity_poly.type
_entity_poly.pdbx_seq_one_letter_code
_entity_poly.pdbx_strand_id
1 'polypeptide(L)'
;MAEAKSATLTDQIDINSIQPVAPADPRVVEIGQFVVEKFHHGKLLFIAVLGGFTWKCEGGKYYALIIQNQDYEGATFIHKALVVEAKGETKLLWHRN
;
A
#
# COMPACT_ATOMS: atom_id res chain seq x y z
N MET A 1 6.72 -36.88 14.15
CA MET A 1 7.09 -35.47 13.96
C MET A 1 7.37 -35.29 12.48
N ALA A 2 6.58 -34.49 11.78
CA ALA A 2 6.74 -34.26 10.34
C ALA A 2 7.13 -32.79 10.14
N GLU A 3 8.20 -32.59 9.39
CA GLU A 3 8.89 -31.32 9.18
C GLU A 3 7.99 -30.29 8.50
N ALA A 4 7.93 -29.10 9.08
CA ALA A 4 7.33 -27.94 8.44
C ALA A 4 8.19 -27.60 7.21
N LYS A 5 7.65 -27.83 6.01
CA LYS A 5 8.20 -27.27 4.77
C LYS A 5 8.25 -25.76 4.93
N SER A 6 9.45 -25.23 5.18
CA SER A 6 9.73 -23.80 5.10
C SER A 6 9.65 -23.43 3.62
N ALA A 7 8.49 -22.95 3.18
CA ALA A 7 8.35 -22.37 1.86
C ALA A 7 9.08 -21.03 1.86
N THR A 8 10.34 -21.04 1.45
CA THR A 8 11.09 -19.82 1.14
C THR A 8 10.47 -19.23 -0.13
N LEU A 9 9.43 -18.40 0.03
CA LEU A 9 8.93 -17.52 -1.03
C LEU A 9 10.01 -16.46 -1.30
N THR A 10 11.01 -16.84 -2.09
CA THR A 10 11.91 -15.88 -2.71
C THR A 10 11.29 -15.53 -4.07
N ASP A 11 10.13 -14.85 -4.04
CA ASP A 11 9.64 -14.13 -5.21
C ASP A 11 10.68 -13.03 -5.48
N GLN A 12 11.62 -13.31 -6.37
CA GLN A 12 12.62 -12.35 -6.77
C GLN A 12 11.89 -11.22 -7.53
N ILE A 13 11.70 -10.10 -6.86
CA ILE A 13 11.14 -8.89 -7.47
C ILE A 13 12.16 -8.42 -8.52
N ASP A 14 11.79 -8.44 -9.80
CA ASP A 14 12.59 -7.77 -10.82
C ASP A 14 12.54 -6.27 -10.57
N ILE A 15 13.65 -5.68 -10.15
CA ILE A 15 13.77 -4.24 -9.85
C ILE A 15 13.39 -3.40 -11.08
N ASN A 16 13.60 -3.92 -12.29
CA ASN A 16 13.22 -3.23 -13.54
C ASN A 16 11.71 -3.19 -13.77
N SER A 17 10.93 -4.03 -13.08
CA SER A 17 9.46 -4.04 -13.16
C SER A 17 8.79 -2.99 -12.26
N ILE A 18 9.57 -2.32 -11.41
CA ILE A 18 9.07 -1.28 -10.50
C ILE A 18 8.83 0.00 -11.29
N GLN A 19 7.60 0.49 -11.25
CA GLN A 19 7.18 1.72 -11.92
C GLN A 19 6.67 2.73 -10.90
N PRO A 20 6.85 4.04 -11.13
CA PRO A 20 6.20 5.05 -10.30
C PRO A 20 4.68 4.94 -10.42
N VAL A 21 3.95 5.17 -9.33
CA VAL A 21 2.49 5.31 -9.39
C VAL A 21 2.12 6.68 -9.95
N ALA A 22 0.99 6.75 -10.67
CA ALA A 22 0.35 8.02 -10.98
C ALA A 22 -0.52 8.43 -9.77
N PRO A 23 -0.18 9.47 -8.99
CA PRO A 23 -0.84 9.72 -7.71
C PRO A 23 -2.31 10.16 -7.83
N ALA A 24 -2.67 10.75 -8.98
CA ALA A 24 -4.04 11.14 -9.31
C ALA A 24 -4.83 10.04 -10.04
N ASP A 25 -4.26 8.86 -10.25
CA ASP A 25 -4.98 7.72 -10.80
C ASP A 25 -6.11 7.31 -9.84
N PRO A 26 -7.37 7.18 -10.29
CA PRO A 26 -8.49 6.87 -9.42
C PRO A 26 -8.27 5.62 -8.57
N ARG A 27 -7.65 4.58 -9.13
CA ARG A 27 -7.39 3.35 -8.37
C ARG A 27 -6.33 3.54 -7.30
N VAL A 28 -5.30 4.34 -7.58
CA VAL A 28 -4.27 4.70 -6.59
C VAL A 28 -4.87 5.52 -5.46
N VAL A 29 -5.79 6.44 -5.77
CA VAL A 29 -6.53 7.22 -4.78
C VAL A 29 -7.41 6.33 -3.90
N GLU A 30 -8.18 5.40 -4.49
CA GLU A 30 -8.99 4.43 -3.76
C GLU A 30 -8.15 3.57 -2.80
N ILE A 31 -6.98 3.11 -3.25
CA ILE A 31 -6.04 2.37 -2.39
C ILE A 31 -5.56 3.26 -1.24
N GLY A 32 -5.24 4.53 -1.51
CA GLY A 32 -4.87 5.49 -0.49
C GLY A 32 -5.96 5.67 0.58
N GLN A 33 -7.22 5.85 0.16
CA GLN A 33 -8.36 5.95 1.07
C GLN A 33 -8.55 4.67 1.91
N PHE A 34 -8.44 3.50 1.28
CA PHE A 34 -8.51 2.21 1.97
C PHE A 34 -7.46 2.09 3.08
N VAL A 35 -6.23 2.54 2.84
CA VAL A 35 -5.16 2.53 3.87
C VAL A 35 -5.56 3.39 5.06
N VAL A 36 -6.05 4.60 4.82
CA VAL A 36 -6.41 5.54 5.88
C VAL A 36 -7.55 5.01 6.72
N GLU A 37 -8.60 4.50 6.07
CA GLU A 37 -9.73 3.89 6.76
C GLU A 37 -9.29 2.70 7.63
N LYS A 38 -8.44 1.82 7.08
CA LYS A 38 -8.02 0.60 7.75
C LYS A 38 -7.08 0.82 8.94
N PHE A 39 -6.21 1.83 8.89
CA PHE A 39 -5.22 2.06 9.95
C PHE A 39 -5.66 3.12 10.96
N HIS A 40 -6.34 4.17 10.50
CA HIS A 40 -6.70 5.29 11.37
C HIS A 40 -8.15 5.22 11.86
N HIS A 41 -9.00 4.31 11.33
CA HIS A 41 -10.38 4.12 11.77
C HIS A 41 -11.17 5.44 11.87
N GLY A 42 -11.00 6.32 10.88
CA GLY A 42 -11.66 7.64 10.83
C GLY A 42 -11.02 8.72 11.70
N LYS A 43 -9.87 8.47 12.37
CA LYS A 43 -9.15 9.51 13.12
C LYS A 43 -8.46 10.53 12.22
N LEU A 44 -8.06 10.11 11.03
CA LEU A 44 -7.43 10.95 10.03
C LEU A 44 -8.26 10.94 8.75
N LEU A 45 -8.32 12.10 8.09
CA LEU A 45 -8.89 12.29 6.76
C LEU A 45 -7.82 12.04 5.71
N PHE A 46 -8.17 11.28 4.67
CA PHE A 46 -7.33 11.14 3.49
C PHE A 46 -7.30 12.46 2.71
N ILE A 47 -6.10 12.95 2.38
CA ILE A 47 -5.93 14.15 1.54
C ILE A 47 -5.52 13.77 0.13
N ALA A 48 -4.38 13.07 0.00
CA ALA A 48 -3.83 12.72 -1.30
C ALA A 48 -2.83 11.56 -1.20
N VAL A 49 -2.66 10.85 -2.31
CA VAL A 49 -1.41 10.11 -2.55
C VAL A 49 -0.40 11.11 -3.09
N LEU A 50 0.77 11.21 -2.47
CA LEU A 50 1.85 12.09 -2.90
C LEU A 50 2.77 11.44 -3.95
N GLY A 51 2.84 10.11 -3.93
CA GLY A 51 3.74 9.34 -4.77
C GLY A 51 3.86 7.90 -4.31
N GLY A 52 4.75 7.16 -4.95
CA GLY A 52 4.95 5.76 -4.65
C GLY A 52 5.43 4.95 -5.84
N PHE A 53 5.51 3.65 -5.63
CA PHE A 53 5.91 2.67 -6.63
C PHE A 53 4.92 1.53 -6.70
N THR A 54 4.78 0.93 -7.88
CA THR A 54 3.98 -0.27 -8.12
C THR A 54 4.77 -1.28 -8.92
N TRP A 55 4.51 -2.56 -8.65
CA TRP A 55 5.10 -3.69 -9.36
C TRP A 55 4.13 -4.88 -9.33
N LYS A 56 4.37 -5.87 -10.20
CA LYS A 56 3.61 -7.13 -10.22
C LYS A 56 4.54 -8.29 -9.88
N CYS A 57 4.09 -9.17 -8.99
CA CYS A 57 4.71 -10.48 -8.73
C CYS A 57 3.62 -11.57 -8.80
N GLU A 58 3.99 -12.85 -8.65
CA GLU A 58 3.02 -13.97 -8.66
C GLU A 58 1.89 -13.77 -7.63
N GLY A 59 2.19 -13.12 -6.51
CA GLY A 59 1.21 -12.80 -5.46
C GLY A 59 0.21 -11.69 -5.77
N GLY A 60 0.36 -10.92 -6.84
CA GLY A 60 -0.55 -9.82 -7.21
C GLY A 60 0.16 -8.52 -7.60
N LYS A 61 -0.61 -7.42 -7.64
CA LYS A 61 -0.08 -6.07 -7.90
C LYS A 61 0.16 -5.36 -6.58
N TYR A 62 1.39 -4.92 -6.36
CA TYR A 62 1.82 -4.25 -5.14
C TYR A 62 1.90 -2.74 -5.34
N TYR A 63 1.67 -2.01 -4.26
CA TYR A 63 1.74 -0.55 -4.21
C TYR A 63 2.44 -0.13 -2.92
N ALA A 64 3.62 0.48 -3.05
CA ALA A 64 4.28 1.21 -1.98
C ALA A 64 3.91 2.69 -2.12
N LEU A 65 3.02 3.19 -1.27
CA LEU A 65 2.44 4.54 -1.38
C LEU A 65 2.97 5.47 -0.29
N ILE A 66 3.11 6.74 -0.64
CA ILE A 66 3.29 7.86 0.28
C ILE A 66 1.96 8.62 0.29
N ILE A 67 1.32 8.69 1.46
CA ILE A 67 -0.04 9.20 1.63
C ILE A 67 0.01 10.39 2.57
N GLN A 68 -0.65 11.48 2.19
CA GLN A 68 -0.89 12.62 3.06
C GLN A 68 -2.28 12.52 3.68
N ASN A 69 -2.32 12.70 5.00
CA ASN A 69 -3.52 12.71 5.82
C ASN A 69 -3.61 14.01 6.62
N GLN A 70 -4.80 14.28 7.17
CA GLN A 70 -5.04 15.41 8.04
C GLN A 70 -5.87 15.00 9.25
N ASP A 71 -5.60 15.55 10.43
CA ASP A 71 -6.49 15.39 11.59
C ASP A 71 -7.60 16.46 11.62
N TYR A 72 -8.46 16.37 12.63
CA TYR A 72 -9.58 17.31 12.83
C TYR A 72 -9.13 18.73 13.20
N GLU A 73 -7.91 18.90 13.70
CA GLU A 73 -7.33 20.21 14.05
C GLU A 73 -6.64 20.87 12.85
N GLY A 74 -6.52 20.12 11.76
CA GLY A 74 -5.96 20.57 10.49
C GLY A 74 -4.48 20.25 10.32
N ALA A 75 -3.84 19.54 11.26
CA ALA A 75 -2.45 19.15 11.13
C ALA A 75 -2.30 18.02 10.09
N THR A 76 -1.29 18.15 9.24
CA THR A 76 -1.04 17.18 8.16
C THR A 76 0.06 16.20 8.51
N PHE A 77 -0.15 14.94 8.16
CA PHE A 77 0.80 13.85 8.39
C PHE A 77 1.10 13.12 7.10
N ILE A 78 2.33 12.61 6.98
CA ILE A 78 2.75 11.77 5.85
C ILE A 78 2.94 10.35 6.37
N HIS A 79 2.38 9.40 5.64
CA HIS A 79 2.47 7.98 5.95
C HIS A 79 2.97 7.20 4.75
N LYS A 80 3.58 6.05 5.01
CA LYS A 80 4.03 5.09 4.01
C LYS A 80 3.25 3.80 4.20
N ALA A 81 2.77 3.24 3.11
CA ALA A 81 1.97 2.02 3.13
C ALA A 81 2.41 1.06 2.04
N LEU A 82 2.35 -0.24 2.33
CA LEU A 82 2.49 -1.31 1.36
C LEU A 82 1.16 -2.06 1.24
N VAL A 83 0.59 -2.03 0.06
CA VAL A 83 -0.70 -2.67 -0.25
C VAL A 83 -0.50 -3.67 -1.38
N VAL A 84 -1.21 -4.81 -1.30
CA VAL A 84 -1.31 -5.76 -2.39
C VAL A 84 -2.76 -5.89 -2.86
N GLU A 85 -2.94 -5.91 -4.17
CA GLU A 85 -4.17 -6.27 -4.85
C GLU A 85 -4.02 -7.66 -5.44
N ALA A 86 -4.80 -8.62 -4.96
CA ALA A 86 -4.76 -10.00 -5.41
C ALA A 86 -6.16 -10.61 -5.43
N LYS A 87 -6.52 -11.27 -6.53
CA LYS A 87 -7.78 -12.01 -6.67
C LYS A 87 -9.04 -11.18 -6.33
N GLY A 88 -9.04 -9.90 -6.67
CA GLY A 88 -10.15 -8.97 -6.39
C GLY A 88 -10.17 -8.39 -4.97
N GLU A 89 -9.21 -8.76 -4.11
CA GLU A 89 -9.09 -8.23 -2.76
C GLU A 89 -7.93 -7.23 -2.64
N THR A 90 -8.12 -6.18 -1.83
CA THR A 90 -7.09 -5.22 -1.46
C THR A 90 -6.66 -5.47 -0.01
N LYS A 91 -5.35 -5.68 0.22
CA LYS A 91 -4.81 -6.01 1.55
C LYS A 91 -3.65 -5.08 1.91
N LEU A 92 -3.76 -4.46 3.07
CA LEU A 92 -2.66 -3.73 3.70
C LEU A 92 -1.67 -4.73 4.29
N LEU A 93 -0.43 -4.71 3.81
CA LEU A 93 0.66 -5.57 4.30
C LEU A 93 1.52 -4.87 5.36
N TRP A 94 1.72 -3.57 5.19
CA TRP A 94 2.55 -2.78 6.09
C TRP A 94 2.15 -1.30 6.07
N HIS A 95 2.32 -0.62 7.19
CA HIS A 95 2.05 0.80 7.34
C HIS A 95 3.01 1.43 8.36
N ARG A 96 3.47 2.65 8.10
CA ARG A 96 4.31 3.44 9.01
C ARG A 96 4.11 4.94 8.79
N ASN A 97 4.23 5.70 9.88
CA ASN A 97 4.35 7.16 9.87
C ASN A 97 5.81 7.56 9.65
#